data_AF-A0A2V9IFD2-F1
#
_entry.id   AF-A0A2V9IFD2-F1
#
_cell.length_a   1.000
_cell.length_b   1.000
_cell.length_c   1.000
_cell.angle_alpha   90.00
_cell.angle_beta   90.00
_cell.angle_gamma   90.00
#
_symmetry.space_group_name_H-M   'P 1'
#
loop_
_entity.id
_entity.type
_entity.pdbx_description
1 polymer ?
#
loop_
_entity_poly.entity_id
_entity_poly.type
_entity_poly.pdbx_seq_one_letter_code
_entity_poly.pdbx_strand_id
1 'polypeptide(L)'
;MLRTFVRARHPLLRFAEPFTGKLESYQFNGSKITVTDAGQRVLAGKADHVALNGINRWIGGVHLLGHRVRWRWDERLHRIVSAR
;
A
#
# COMPACT_ATOMS: atom_id res chain seq x y z
N MET A 1 0.23 6.38 -5.08
CA MET A 1 1.19 5.45 -4.43
C MET A 1 1.07 5.51 -2.92
N LEU A 2 1.44 6.60 -2.23
CA LEU A 2 1.30 6.73 -0.77
C LEU A 2 -0.12 7.10 -0.30
N ARG A 3 -0.83 7.95 -1.06
CA ARG A 3 -2.21 8.39 -0.75
C ARG A 3 -3.17 7.22 -0.52
N THR A 4 -3.02 6.15 -1.30
CA THR A 4 -3.82 4.92 -1.18
C THR A 4 -3.70 4.30 0.20
N PHE A 5 -2.50 4.33 0.82
CA PHE A 5 -2.27 3.76 2.13
C PHE A 5 -2.88 4.57 3.28
N VAL A 6 -3.31 5.81 3.02
CA VAL A 6 -4.06 6.64 3.98
C VAL A 6 -5.58 6.41 3.85
N ARG A 7 -6.08 6.13 2.65
CA ARG A 7 -7.51 6.01 2.35
C ARG A 7 -8.07 4.58 2.35
N ALA A 8 -7.20 3.57 2.31
CA ALA A 8 -7.65 2.19 2.19
C ALA A 8 -8.49 1.75 3.42
N ARG A 9 -9.30 0.70 3.26
CA ARG A 9 -10.15 0.16 4.32
C ARG A 9 -9.37 -0.19 5.60
N HIS A 10 -8.17 -0.71 5.43
CA HIS A 10 -7.17 -0.90 6.48
C HIS A 10 -5.98 0.03 6.18
N PRO A 11 -6.03 1.30 6.64
CA PRO A 11 -4.98 2.27 6.37
C PRO A 11 -3.65 1.76 6.91
N LEU A 12 -2.61 1.82 6.10
CA LEU A 12 -1.23 1.49 6.51
C LEU A 12 -0.47 2.74 6.98
N LEU A 13 -0.95 3.91 6.57
CA LEU A 13 -0.42 5.21 6.96
C LEU A 13 -1.56 6.08 7.52
N ARG A 14 -1.21 6.98 8.43
CA ARG A 14 -2.08 8.05 8.92
C ARG A 14 -1.31 9.36 8.99
N PHE A 15 -2.01 10.48 9.04
CA PHE A 15 -1.36 11.75 9.34
C PHE A 15 -0.89 11.79 10.79
N ALA A 16 0.32 12.28 11.01
CA ALA A 16 0.88 12.46 12.36
C ALA A 16 0.28 13.68 13.06
N GLU A 17 -0.13 14.68 12.28
CA GLU A 17 -0.80 15.90 12.70
C GLU A 17 -2.08 16.07 11.86
N PRO A 18 -3.11 16.80 12.32
CA PRO A 18 -4.30 17.05 11.52
C PRO A 18 -3.97 17.65 10.15
N PHE A 19 -4.32 16.95 9.07
CA PHE A 19 -4.10 17.43 7.71
C PHE A 19 -5.36 18.11 7.18
N THR A 20 -5.25 19.41 6.87
CA THR A 20 -6.36 20.24 6.36
C THR A 20 -6.34 20.43 4.85
N GLY A 21 -5.27 19.96 4.18
CA GLY A 21 -5.12 20.07 2.74
C GLY A 21 -5.95 19.07 1.95
N LYS A 22 -5.91 19.20 0.62
CA LYS A 22 -6.49 18.18 -0.28
C LYS A 22 -5.49 17.05 -0.48
N LEU A 23 -5.90 15.82 -0.21
CA LEU A 23 -5.09 14.62 -0.46
C LEU A 23 -4.58 14.52 -1.90
N GLU A 24 -5.32 15.04 -2.88
CA GLU A 24 -4.91 15.00 -4.29
C GLU A 24 -3.91 16.10 -4.69
N SER A 25 -3.71 17.11 -3.86
CA SER A 25 -2.84 18.24 -4.17
C SER A 25 -1.39 17.98 -3.78
N TYR A 26 -0.51 18.90 -4.17
CA TYR A 26 0.90 18.91 -3.76
C TYR A 26 1.08 19.05 -2.23
N GLN A 27 0.07 19.57 -1.52
CA GLN A 27 0.11 19.76 -0.06
C GLN A 27 0.31 18.43 0.68
N PHE A 28 -0.13 17.31 0.09
CA PHE A 28 0.12 15.98 0.63
C PHE A 28 1.62 15.65 0.75
N ASN A 29 2.45 16.09 -0.20
CA ASN A 29 3.86 15.70 -0.26
C ASN A 29 4.68 16.23 0.92
N GLY A 30 4.26 17.35 1.52
CA GLY A 30 4.89 17.92 2.71
C GLY A 30 4.24 17.51 4.03
N SER A 31 3.17 16.69 4.00
CA SER A 31 2.47 16.29 5.21
C SER A 31 3.28 15.28 6.03
N LYS A 32 3.25 15.42 7.35
CA LYS A 32 3.83 14.41 8.24
C LYS A 32 2.88 13.22 8.35
N ILE A 33 3.40 12.04 8.04
CA ILE A 33 2.68 10.77 8.11
C ILE A 33 3.40 9.82 9.07
N THR A 34 2.64 8.92 9.67
CA THR A 34 3.15 7.85 10.52
C THR A 34 2.50 6.52 10.15
N VAL A 35 3.18 5.42 10.48
CA VAL A 35 2.74 4.06 10.17
C VAL A 35 1.70 3.62 11.22
N THR A 36 0.60 3.01 10.76
CA THR A 36 -0.43 2.45 11.64
C THR A 36 -0.02 1.05 12.14
N ASP A 37 -0.73 0.49 13.11
CA ASP A 37 -0.49 -0.89 13.55
C ASP A 37 -0.67 -1.91 12.41
N ALA A 38 -1.63 -1.67 11.51
CA ALA A 38 -1.78 -2.47 10.30
C ALA A 38 -0.57 -2.32 9.37
N GLY A 39 -0.07 -1.09 9.19
CA GLY A 39 1.15 -0.82 8.43
C GLY A 39 2.38 -1.51 9.02
N GLN A 40 2.55 -1.50 10.35
CA GLN A 40 3.66 -2.18 11.02
C GLN A 40 3.61 -3.69 10.80
N ARG A 41 2.43 -4.31 10.87
CA ARG A 41 2.28 -5.75 10.56
C ARG A 41 2.62 -6.07 9.11
N VAL A 42 2.25 -5.21 8.17
CA VAL A 42 2.59 -5.38 6.75
C VAL A 42 4.09 -5.26 6.53
N LEU A 43 4.75 -4.25 7.11
CA LEU A 43 6.20 -4.08 7.02
C LEU A 43 6.97 -5.27 7.64
N ALA A 44 6.47 -5.82 8.74
CA ALA A 44 7.03 -7.00 9.38
C ALA A 44 6.72 -8.32 8.64
N GLY A 45 6.01 -8.29 7.50
CA GLY A 45 5.60 -9.50 6.77
C GLY A 45 4.56 -10.35 7.50
N LYS A 46 3.93 -9.83 8.56
CA LYS A 46 2.89 -10.51 9.37
C LYS A 46 1.47 -10.31 8.82
N ALA A 47 1.30 -9.41 7.86
CA ALA A 47 0.07 -9.19 7.13
C ALA A 47 0.39 -8.81 5.69
N ASP A 48 -0.56 -9.00 4.78
CA ASP A 48 -0.39 -8.61 3.39
C ASP A 48 -1.30 -7.43 3.01
N HIS A 49 -0.73 -6.43 2.32
CA HIS A 49 -1.47 -5.25 1.88
C HIS A 49 -2.62 -5.62 0.93
N VAL A 50 -2.38 -6.51 -0.03
CA VAL A 50 -3.39 -6.86 -1.05
C VAL A 50 -4.48 -7.74 -0.45
N ALA A 51 -4.15 -8.64 0.47
CA ALA A 51 -5.14 -9.41 1.23
C ALA A 51 -6.05 -8.48 2.07
N LEU A 52 -5.49 -7.46 2.71
CA LEU A 52 -6.25 -6.52 3.54
C LEU A 52 -7.07 -5.53 2.72
N ASN A 53 -6.48 -4.93 1.69
CA ASN A 53 -7.03 -3.75 1.01
C ASN A 53 -7.41 -3.97 -0.45
N GLY A 54 -7.06 -5.13 -1.00
CA GLY A 54 -7.18 -5.39 -2.42
C GLY A 54 -6.17 -4.61 -3.27
N ILE A 55 -6.17 -4.91 -4.56
CA ILE A 55 -5.47 -4.15 -5.59
C ILE A 55 -6.45 -3.90 -6.74
N ASN A 56 -6.34 -2.72 -7.36
CA ASN A 56 -7.02 -2.36 -8.60
C ASN A 56 -6.15 -1.32 -9.32
N ARG A 57 -5.25 -1.78 -10.20
CA ARG A 57 -4.39 -0.88 -10.98
C ARG A 57 -3.86 -1.52 -12.24
N TRP A 58 -3.54 -0.68 -13.22
CA TRP A 58 -2.77 -1.07 -14.40
C TRP A 58 -1.27 -0.91 -14.15
N ILE A 59 -0.49 -1.89 -14.60
CA ILE A 59 0.97 -1.84 -14.66
C ILE A 59 1.40 -2.46 -15.99
N GLY A 60 2.01 -1.66 -16.87
CA GLY A 60 2.57 -2.16 -18.13
C GLY A 60 1.60 -2.95 -19.00
N GLY A 61 0.32 -2.54 -19.06
CA GLY A 61 -0.72 -3.26 -19.82
C GLY A 61 -1.34 -4.46 -19.11
N VAL A 62 -1.01 -4.69 -17.82
CA VAL A 62 -1.64 -5.73 -17.00
C VAL A 62 -2.56 -5.09 -15.96
N HIS A 63 -3.82 -5.52 -15.93
CA HIS A 63 -4.78 -5.12 -14.89
C HIS A 63 -4.66 -6.04 -13.67
N LEU A 64 -4.16 -5.49 -12.57
CA LEU A 64 -4.09 -6.18 -11.28
C LEU A 64 -5.37 -5.88 -10.50
N LEU A 65 -6.18 -6.91 -10.24
CA LEU A 65 -7.45 -6.81 -9.54
C LEU A 65 -7.63 -7.92 -8.49
N GLY A 66 -8.21 -7.56 -7.34
CA GLY A 66 -8.68 -8.52 -6.33
C GLY A 66 -7.87 -8.51 -5.03
N HIS A 67 -8.06 -9.55 -4.21
CA HIS A 67 -7.46 -9.66 -2.87
C HIS A 67 -6.49 -10.84 -2.73
N ARG A 68 -6.32 -11.64 -3.80
CA ARG A 68 -5.44 -12.81 -3.80
C ARG A 68 -4.43 -12.65 -4.92
N VAL A 69 -3.17 -12.76 -4.56
CA VAL A 69 -2.03 -12.64 -5.48
C VAL A 69 -1.35 -13.99 -5.49
N ARG A 70 -1.24 -14.65 -6.66
CA ARG A 70 -0.60 -15.97 -6.76
C ARG A 70 0.92 -15.90 -6.85
N TRP A 71 1.46 -14.74 -7.19
CA TRP A 71 2.88 -14.56 -7.46
C TRP A 71 3.37 -13.20 -6.96
N ARG A 72 4.62 -13.12 -6.50
CA ARG A 72 5.28 -11.86 -6.15
C ARG A 72 6.55 -11.68 -6.94
N TRP A 73 6.89 -10.43 -7.22
CA TRP A 73 8.23 -10.08 -7.62
C TRP A 73 9.11 -10.06 -6.37
N ASP A 74 10.17 -10.86 -6.37
CA ASP A 74 11.21 -10.81 -5.35
C ASP A 74 12.33 -9.90 -5.85
N GLU A 75 12.41 -8.69 -5.29
CA GLU A 75 13.41 -7.67 -5.66
C GLU A 75 14.85 -8.11 -5.35
N ARG A 76 15.07 -9.07 -4.45
CA ARG A 76 16.42 -9.54 -4.14
C ARG A 76 16.88 -10.60 -5.14
N LEU A 77 15.94 -11.43 -5.60
CA LEU A 77 16.21 -12.53 -6.52
C LEU A 77 15.95 -12.17 -8.00
N HIS A 78 15.40 -10.98 -8.26
CA HIS A 78 14.96 -10.51 -9.59
C HIS A 78 14.13 -11.57 -10.32
N ARG A 79 13.17 -12.19 -9.62
CA ARG A 79 12.31 -13.23 -10.21
C ARG A 79 10.92 -13.25 -9.62
N ILE A 80 10.02 -13.90 -10.34
CA ILE A 80 8.69 -14.21 -9.85
C ILE A 80 8.76 -15.41 -8.91
N VAL A 81 8.18 -15.28 -7.72
CA VAL A 81 8.02 -16.35 -6.73
C VAL A 81 6.54 -16.59 -6.45
N SER A 82 6.17 -17.80 -6.02
CA SER A 82 4.81 -18.04 -5.53
C SER A 82 4.56 -17.17 -4.30
N ALA A 83 3.42 -16.50 -4.26
CA ALA A 83 2.99 -15.83 -3.05
C ALA A 83 2.59 -16.90 -2.03
N ARG A 84 3.04 -16.74 -0.78
CA ARG A 84 2.51 -17.47 0.38
C ARG A 84 1.18 -16.89 0.81
#